data_AF-A0AAN7T540-F1
#
_entry.id   AF-A0AAN7T540-F1
#
_cell.length_a   1.000
_cell.length_b   1.000
_cell.length_c   1.000
_cell.angle_alpha   90.00
_cell.angle_beta   90.00
_cell.angle_gamma   90.00
#
_symmetry.space_group_name_H-M   'P 1'
#
loop_
_entity.id
_entity.type
_entity.pdbx_description
1 polymer ?
#
loop_
_entity_poly.entity_id
_entity_poly.type
_entity_poly.pdbx_seq_one_letter_code
_entity_poly.pdbx_strand_id
1 'polypeptide(L)'
;MGPPAPPPPSPEEAQEIKHQAARSIASLLPAVVTRRYYATNDDSDLVDQIEQDILEPFDDVYLNKHLIYAILELILVKLIPELGQQTITDLLADRGVVSDEDFGPVAISPDTDGDENVDSPKVA
;
A
#
# COMPACT_ATOMS: atom_id res chain seq x y z
N MET A 1 -15.16 -17.42 17.57
CA MET A 1 -14.52 -17.94 16.35
C MET A 1 -15.36 -17.44 15.18
N GLY A 2 -14.86 -16.48 14.40
CA GLY A 2 -15.57 -15.99 13.21
C GLY A 2 -15.59 -17.06 12.11
N PRO A 3 -16.39 -16.87 11.04
CA PRO A 3 -16.23 -17.70 9.85
C PRO A 3 -14.77 -17.66 9.38
N PRO A 4 -14.26 -18.76 8.81
CA PRO A 4 -12.92 -18.77 8.24
C PRO A 4 -12.81 -17.64 7.20
N ALA A 5 -11.63 -17.02 7.12
CA ALA A 5 -11.37 -16.04 6.08
C ALA A 5 -11.67 -16.68 4.72
N PRO A 6 -12.41 -15.99 3.83
CA PRO A 6 -12.63 -16.50 2.50
C PRO A 6 -11.27 -16.74 1.82
N PRO A 7 -11.16 -17.77 0.96
CA PRO A 7 -9.94 -17.99 0.21
C PRO A 7 -9.64 -16.75 -0.65
N PRO A 8 -8.36 -16.47 -0.95
CA PRO A 8 -8.01 -15.44 -1.91
C PRO A 8 -8.74 -15.67 -3.24
N PRO A 9 -9.14 -14.60 -3.95
CA PRO A 9 -9.73 -14.73 -5.28
C PRO A 9 -8.76 -15.44 -6.22
N SER A 10 -9.28 -16.17 -7.19
CA SER A 10 -8.47 -16.68 -8.28
C SER A 10 -7.90 -15.52 -9.11
N PRO A 11 -6.81 -15.72 -9.88
CA PRO A 11 -6.20 -14.65 -10.66
C PRO A 11 -7.17 -13.99 -11.66
N GLU A 12 -8.05 -14.78 -12.28
CA GLU A 12 -9.08 -14.28 -13.20
C GLU A 12 -10.13 -13.45 -12.46
N GLU A 13 -10.61 -13.93 -11.31
CA GLU A 13 -11.53 -13.17 -10.47
C GLU A 13 -10.91 -11.87 -9.96
N ALA A 14 -9.62 -11.89 -9.60
CA ALA A 14 -8.90 -10.69 -9.16
C ALA A 14 -8.82 -9.64 -10.28
N GLN A 15 -8.54 -10.06 -11.51
CA GLN A 15 -8.56 -9.17 -12.68
C GLN A 15 -9.95 -8.59 -12.93
N GLU A 16 -11.00 -9.39 -12.86
CA GLU A 16 -12.37 -8.89 -13.04
C GLU A 16 -12.76 -7.89 -11.94
N ILE A 17 -12.38 -8.18 -10.68
CA ILE A 17 -12.59 -7.25 -9.56
C ILE A 17 -11.85 -5.93 -9.82
N LYS A 18 -10.61 -5.99 -10.30
CA LYS A 18 -9.78 -4.82 -10.60
C LYS A 18 -10.41 -3.99 -11.73
N HIS A 19 -10.82 -4.63 -12.81
CA HIS A 19 -11.49 -3.98 -13.94
C HIS A 19 -12.81 -3.32 -13.52
N GLN A 20 -13.63 -4.02 -12.71
CA GLN A 20 -14.87 -3.48 -12.18
C GLN A 20 -14.65 -2.31 -11.22
N ALA A 21 -13.59 -2.36 -10.41
CA ALA A 21 -13.19 -1.24 -9.55
C ALA A 21 -12.75 -0.03 -10.38
N ALA A 22 -11.95 -0.23 -11.43
CA ALA A 22 -11.51 0.84 -12.33
C ALA A 22 -12.70 1.52 -13.01
N ARG A 23 -13.68 0.76 -13.52
CA ARG A 23 -14.95 1.29 -14.03
C ARG A 23 -15.71 2.11 -13.00
N SER A 24 -15.77 1.62 -11.77
CA SER A 24 -16.47 2.31 -10.69
C SER A 24 -15.79 3.65 -10.38
N ILE A 25 -14.46 3.69 -10.33
CA ILE A 25 -13.69 4.94 -10.16
C ILE A 25 -13.91 5.89 -11.33
N ALA A 26 -13.83 5.40 -12.57
CA ALA A 26 -14.06 6.20 -13.77
C ALA A 26 -15.43 6.90 -13.73
N SER A 27 -16.46 6.20 -13.25
CA SER A 27 -17.83 6.73 -13.16
C SER A 27 -18.01 7.86 -12.15
N LEU A 28 -17.09 7.98 -11.18
CA LEU A 28 -17.12 9.05 -10.17
C LEU A 28 -16.48 10.35 -10.66
N LEU A 29 -15.69 10.28 -11.73
CA LEU A 29 -14.92 11.42 -12.24
C LEU A 29 -15.73 12.21 -13.29
N PRO A 30 -15.88 13.54 -13.14
CA PRO A 30 -16.48 14.35 -14.19
C PRO A 30 -15.68 14.28 -15.49
N ALA A 31 -16.35 14.29 -16.65
CA ALA A 31 -15.71 14.18 -17.97
C ALA A 31 -14.59 15.21 -18.23
N VAL A 32 -14.69 16.39 -17.62
CA VAL A 32 -13.65 17.43 -17.72
C VAL A 32 -12.36 17.01 -17.00
N VAL A 33 -12.49 16.33 -15.85
CA VAL A 33 -11.35 15.84 -15.06
C VAL A 33 -10.68 14.68 -15.80
N THR A 34 -11.47 13.71 -16.28
CA THR A 34 -10.93 12.54 -16.98
C THR A 34 -10.17 12.95 -18.24
N ARG A 35 -10.78 13.79 -19.08
CA ARG A 35 -10.15 14.31 -20.29
C ARG A 35 -8.85 15.09 -20.03
N ARG A 36 -8.78 15.83 -18.93
CA ARG A 36 -7.61 16.66 -18.63
C ARG A 36 -6.47 15.87 -18.00
N TYR A 37 -6.80 14.91 -17.15
CA TYR A 37 -5.82 14.12 -16.40
C TYR A 37 -5.28 12.94 -17.23
N TYR A 38 -6.18 12.16 -17.83
CA TYR A 38 -5.84 10.94 -18.60
C TYR A 38 -5.66 11.21 -20.10
N ALA A 39 -5.90 12.45 -20.55
CA ALA A 39 -5.74 12.88 -21.95
C ALA A 39 -6.47 12.02 -23.01
N THR A 40 -7.46 11.22 -22.60
CA THR A 40 -8.27 10.36 -23.48
C THR A 40 -9.74 10.80 -23.48
N ASN A 41 -10.45 10.47 -24.57
CA ASN A 41 -11.91 10.57 -24.65
C ASN A 41 -12.55 9.18 -24.84
N ASP A 42 -11.75 8.11 -24.81
CA ASP A 42 -12.24 6.74 -24.85
C ASP A 42 -12.37 6.20 -23.42
N ASP A 43 -13.56 5.70 -23.10
CA ASP A 43 -13.88 5.14 -21.80
C ASP A 43 -13.10 3.85 -21.53
N SER A 44 -12.76 3.07 -22.58
CA SER A 44 -11.93 1.87 -22.42
C SER A 44 -10.51 2.25 -22.00
N ASP A 45 -9.88 3.16 -22.74
CA ASP A 45 -8.55 3.66 -22.42
C ASP A 45 -8.48 4.28 -21.03
N LEU A 46 -9.54 4.98 -20.60
CA LEU A 46 -9.63 5.56 -19.26
C LEU A 46 -9.63 4.48 -18.18
N VAL A 47 -10.42 3.41 -18.37
CA VAL A 47 -10.50 2.30 -17.42
C VAL A 47 -9.15 1.57 -17.32
N ASP A 48 -8.51 1.31 -18.45
CA ASP A 48 -7.21 0.64 -18.49
C ASP A 48 -6.11 1.49 -17.82
N GLN A 49 -6.14 2.81 -18.00
CA GLN A 49 -5.23 3.73 -17.31
C GLN A 49 -5.50 3.79 -15.81
N ILE A 50 -6.76 3.80 -15.37
CA ILE A 50 -7.07 3.73 -13.93
C ILE A 50 -6.59 2.41 -13.34
N GLU A 51 -6.75 1.31 -14.06
CA GLU A 51 -6.31 -0.01 -13.62
C GLU A 51 -4.79 -0.07 -13.40
N GLN A 52 -4.00 0.49 -14.32
CA GLN A 52 -2.53 0.54 -14.24
C GLN A 52 -2.05 1.61 -13.24
N ASP A 53 -2.48 2.86 -13.38
CA ASP A 53 -1.88 3.97 -12.64
C ASP A 53 -2.38 4.06 -11.19
N ILE A 54 -3.60 3.59 -10.91
CA ILE A 54 -4.24 3.74 -9.59
C ILE A 54 -4.33 2.41 -8.86
N LEU A 55 -4.72 1.32 -9.54
CA LEU A 55 -5.00 0.05 -8.87
C LEU A 55 -3.78 -0.89 -8.81
N GLU A 56 -2.88 -0.87 -9.79
CA GLU A 56 -1.68 -1.71 -9.79
C GLU A 56 -0.76 -1.53 -8.57
N PRO A 57 -0.56 -0.32 -8.02
CA PRO A 57 0.21 -0.14 -6.78
C PRO A 57 -0.33 -0.91 -5.58
N PHE A 58 -1.62 -1.25 -5.55
CA PHE A 58 -2.23 -2.01 -4.46
C PHE A 58 -1.95 -3.52 -4.54
N ASP A 59 -1.41 -4.01 -5.65
CA ASP A 59 -0.97 -5.40 -5.79
C ASP A 59 0.40 -5.63 -5.11
N ASP A 60 1.11 -4.56 -4.73
CA ASP A 60 2.44 -4.61 -4.11
C ASP A 60 2.36 -4.58 -2.57
N VAL A 61 2.86 -5.63 -1.93
CA VAL A 61 2.88 -5.79 -0.46
C VAL A 61 3.73 -4.72 0.23
N TYR A 62 4.85 -4.31 -0.37
CA TYR A 62 5.74 -3.29 0.16
C TYR A 62 5.11 -1.90 0.11
N LEU A 63 4.46 -1.55 -1.00
CA LEU A 63 3.69 -0.31 -1.11
C LEU A 63 2.55 -0.27 -0.11
N ASN A 64 1.82 -1.38 0.04
CA ASN A 64 0.73 -1.49 1.02
C ASN A 64 1.23 -1.29 2.46
N LYS A 65 2.41 -1.83 2.82
CA LYS A 65 3.02 -1.61 4.14
C LYS A 65 3.28 -0.12 4.39
N HIS A 66 3.86 0.59 3.42
CA HIS A 66 4.11 2.03 3.52
C HIS A 66 2.84 2.86 3.55
N LEU A 67 1.80 2.46 2.80
CA LEU A 67 0.50 3.11 2.84
C LEU A 67 -0.11 3.06 4.25
N ILE A 68 -0.03 1.91 4.93
CA ILE A 68 -0.50 1.80 6.31
C ILE A 68 0.31 2.71 7.25
N TYR A 69 1.63 2.76 7.12
CA TYR A 69 2.44 3.69 7.92
C TYR A 69 2.09 5.15 7.65
N ALA A 70 1.87 5.53 6.40
CA ALA A 70 1.46 6.89 6.03
C ALA A 70 0.09 7.26 6.62
N ILE A 71 -0.88 6.34 6.62
CA ILE A 71 -2.19 6.55 7.26
C ILE A 71 -2.03 6.73 8.77
N LEU A 72 -1.24 5.87 9.42
CA LEU A 72 -0.99 5.95 10.86
C LEU A 72 -0.28 7.27 11.23
N GLU A 73 0.76 7.63 10.48
CA GLU A 73 1.46 8.90 10.63
C GLU A 73 0.51 10.09 10.46
N LEU A 74 -0.34 10.08 9.44
CA LEU A 74 -1.33 11.13 9.23
C LEU A 74 -2.27 11.27 10.44
N ILE A 75 -2.78 10.15 10.97
CA ILE A 75 -3.62 10.17 12.18
C ILE A 75 -2.84 10.73 13.37
N LEU A 76 -1.60 10.28 13.58
CA LEU A 76 -0.75 10.73 14.68
C LEU A 76 -0.48 12.24 14.60
N VAL A 77 -0.12 12.76 13.43
CA VAL A 77 0.12 14.20 13.23
C VAL A 77 -1.16 15.02 13.40
N LYS A 78 -2.33 14.47 13.05
CA LYS A 78 -3.61 15.17 13.33
C LYS A 78 -3.97 15.20 14.81
N LEU A 79 -3.55 14.21 15.60
CA LEU A 79 -3.81 14.13 17.04
C LEU A 79 -2.74 14.86 17.88
N ILE A 80 -1.48 14.75 17.46
CA ILE A 80 -0.28 15.25 18.12
C ILE A 80 0.55 15.98 17.04
N PRO A 81 0.17 17.22 16.70
CA PRO A 81 0.81 17.97 15.62
C PRO A 81 2.31 18.21 15.81
N GLU A 82 2.79 18.12 17.06
CA GLU A 82 4.20 18.21 17.41
C GLU A 82 5.06 17.10 16.76
N LEU A 83 4.49 15.91 16.53
CA LEU A 83 5.18 14.78 15.90
C LEU A 83 5.51 15.03 14.42
N GLY A 84 4.81 15.96 13.75
CA GLY A 84 5.12 16.34 12.38
C GLY A 84 6.32 17.30 12.26
N GLN A 85 6.84 17.80 13.38
CA GLN A 85 7.89 18.83 13.42
C GLN A 85 9.15 18.36 14.13
N GLN A 86 8.99 17.49 15.14
CA GLN A 86 10.05 17.03 16.01
C GLN A 86 9.90 15.53 16.27
N THR A 87 11.02 14.85 16.48
CA THR A 87 10.97 13.43 16.85
C THR A 87 10.45 13.27 18.28
N ILE A 88 9.96 12.08 18.62
CA ILE A 88 9.53 11.76 19.99
C ILE A 88 10.67 12.02 20.98
N THR A 89 11.90 11.69 20.60
CA THR A 89 13.10 11.90 21.42
C THR A 89 13.35 13.37 21.71
N ASP A 90 13.23 14.23 20.70
CA ASP A 90 13.38 15.69 20.86
C ASP A 90 12.29 16.25 21.80
N LEU A 91 11.05 15.80 21.63
CA LEU A 91 9.92 16.21 22.46
C LEU A 91 10.03 15.77 23.93
N LEU A 92 10.66 14.61 24.18
CA LEU A 92 10.93 14.10 25.52
C LEU A 92 12.09 14.88 26.17
N ALA A 93 13.15 15.16 25.41
CA ALA A 93 14.27 15.96 25.87
C ALA A 93 13.85 17.38 26.27
N ASP A 94 12.99 18.04 25.47
CA ASP A 94 12.42 19.36 25.78
C ASP A 94 11.60 19.37 27.08
N ARG A 95 11.05 18.22 27.48
CA ARG A 95 10.30 18.04 28.74
C ARG A 95 11.18 17.61 29.92
N GLY A 96 12.49 17.51 29.72
CA GLY A 96 13.45 17.09 30.73
C GLY A 96 13.44 15.58 31.01
N VAL A 97 12.81 14.78 30.13
CA VAL A 97 12.87 13.32 30.20
C VAL A 97 14.11 12.86 29.45
N VAL A 98 15.10 12.36 30.18
CA VAL A 98 16.31 11.77 29.60
C VAL A 98 16.03 10.29 29.39
N SER A 99 16.01 9.83 28.14
CA SER A 99 15.86 8.41 27.85
C SER A 99 17.20 7.72 28.12
N ASP A 100 17.30 7.01 29.25
CA ASP A 100 18.47 6.18 29.59
C ASP A 100 18.52 4.87 28.78
N GLU A 101 17.52 4.60 27.93
CA GLU A 101 17.48 3.39 27.09
C GLU A 101 17.68 3.74 25.62
N ASP A 102 18.90 3.49 25.15
CA ASP A 102 19.26 3.36 23.74
C ASP A 102 18.38 2.27 23.10
N PHE A 103 17.32 2.66 22.40
CA PHE A 103 16.76 1.80 21.34
C PHE A 103 17.81 1.74 20.23
N GLY A 104 18.77 0.81 20.38
CA GLY A 104 19.79 0.53 19.38
C GLY A 104 19.17 0.26 18.00
N PRO A 105 19.96 0.39 16.92
CA PRO A 105 19.45 0.23 15.56
C PRO A 105 18.70 -1.09 15.45
N VAL A 106 17.41 -1.02 15.10
CA VAL A 106 16.62 -2.21 14.75
C VAL A 106 17.29 -2.80 13.52
N ALA A 107 18.03 -3.90 13.72
CA ALA A 107 18.58 -4.67 12.63
C ALA A 107 17.40 -5.18 11.79
N ILE A 108 17.23 -4.60 10.60
CA ILE A 108 16.40 -5.20 9.56
C ILE A 108 17.17 -6.44 9.15
N SER A 109 16.82 -7.59 9.75
CA SER A 109 17.29 -8.88 9.27
C SER A 109 16.96 -8.97 7.79
N PRO A 110 17.91 -9.34 6.91
CA PRO A 110 17.56 -9.66 5.54
C PRO A 110 16.57 -10.83 5.62
N ASP A 111 15.38 -10.65 5.05
CA ASP A 111 14.43 -11.72 4.84
C ASP A 111 15.19 -12.83 4.10
N THR A 112 15.45 -13.94 4.81
CA THR A 112 15.93 -15.15 4.16
C THR A 112 14.80 -15.63 3.30
N ASP A 113 14.90 -15.36 2.00
CA ASP A 113 14.08 -15.96 0.96
C ASP A 113 13.89 -17.44 1.27
N GLY A 114 12.62 -17.82 1.41
CA GLY A 114 12.23 -19.21 1.38
C GLY A 114 12.70 -19.78 0.05
N ASP A 115 13.76 -20.58 0.12
CA ASP A 115 14.26 -21.39 -0.98
C ASP A 115 13.12 -22.32 -1.42
N GLU A 116 12.33 -21.86 -2.41
CA GLU A 116 11.41 -22.69 -3.15
C GLU A 116 12.24 -23.75 -3.86
N ASN A 117 12.34 -24.92 -3.23
CA ASN A 117 12.81 -26.14 -3.85
C ASN A 117 11.85 -26.51 -4.99
N VAL A 118 12.07 -25.92 -6.17
CA VAL A 118 11.43 -26.29 -7.42
C VAL A 118 12.13 -27.55 -7.94
N ASP A 119 11.42 -28.65 -7.70
CA ASP A 119 11.52 -29.95 -8.35
C ASP A 119 12.10 -29.86 -9.79
N SER A 120 13.29 -30.42 -9.97
CA SER A 120 13.88 -30.64 -11.30
C SER A 120 13.38 -31.96 -11.88
N PRO A 121 13.09 -32.02 -13.19
CA PRO A 121 12.40 -33.15 -13.81
C PRO A 121 13.33 -34.37 -13.91
N LYS A 122 12.86 -35.53 -13.46
CA LYS A 122 13.46 -36.82 -13.85
C LYS A 122 13.06 -37.15 -15.29
N VAL A 123 14.01 -36.98 -16.20
CA VAL A 123 13.96 -37.53 -17.56
C VAL A 123 15.01 -38.64 -17.67
N ALA A 124 14.58 -39.75 -18.30
CA ALA A 124 15.27 -40.98 -18.69
C ALA A 124 15.47 -42.07 -17.62
#